data_AF-A0A3C1FPE3-F1
#
_entry.id   AF-A0A3C1FPE3-F1
#
_cell.length_a   1.000
_cell.length_b   1.000
_cell.length_c   1.000
_cell.angle_alpha   90.00
_cell.angle_beta   90.00
_cell.angle_gamma   90.00
#
_symmetry.space_group_name_H-M   'P 1'
#
loop_
_entity.id
_entity.type
_entity.pdbx_description
1 polymer ?
#
loop_
_entity_poly.entity_id
_entity_poly.type
_entity_poly.pdbx_seq_one_letter_code
_entity_poly.pdbx_strand_id
1 'polypeptide(L)' 'LIQTQKIDPIPVLLFGESYWRRIVNFETMAEEGMIAKADLDIFRYVEDAETAWKIIEDWYRGDTEYPRDNF' A
#
# COMPACT_ATOMS: atom_id res chain seq x y z
N LEU A 1 -3.70 13.77 15.51
CA LEU A 1 -2.43 14.46 15.13
C LEU A 1 -1.85 13.72 13.94
N ILE A 2 -2.23 14.18 12.75
CA ILE A 2 -1.95 13.60 11.42
C ILE A 2 -0.58 14.09 10.89
N GLN A 3 0.32 14.48 11.80
CA GLN A 3 1.43 15.42 11.55
C GLN A 3 2.84 14.89 11.81
N THR A 4 3.04 13.59 12.01
CA THR A 4 4.39 13.04 12.26
C THR A 4 4.89 12.15 11.13
N GLN A 5 4.81 12.65 9.90
CA GLN A 5 5.77 12.50 8.78
C GLN A 5 7.04 11.63 9.06
N LYS A 6 6.88 10.33 9.37
CA LYS A 6 7.97 9.41 9.78
C LYS A 6 7.78 7.98 9.30
N ILE A 7 6.81 7.73 8.43
CA ILE A 7 6.66 6.43 7.82
C ILE A 7 7.19 6.62 6.41
N ASP A 8 8.42 6.17 6.16
CA ASP A 8 8.89 5.92 4.80
C ASP A 8 7.78 5.17 4.04
N PRO A 9 7.58 5.42 2.73
CA PRO A 9 6.50 4.78 1.96
C PRO A 9 6.75 3.27 1.85
N ILE A 10 6.43 2.52 2.89
CA ILE A 10 6.59 1.07 2.97
C ILE A 10 5.41 0.44 2.20
N PRO A 11 5.67 -0.44 1.23
CA PRO A 11 4.61 -1.11 0.50
C PRO A 11 3.80 -1.99 1.45
N VAL A 12 2.49 -1.73 1.54
CA VAL A 12 1.60 -2.54 2.37
C VAL A 12 1.02 -3.66 1.51
N LEU A 13 1.50 -4.89 1.75
CA LEU A 13 1.05 -6.07 1.02
C LEU A 13 -0.08 -6.76 1.78
N LEU A 14 -1.23 -6.89 1.12
CA LEU A 14 -2.43 -7.51 1.67
C LEU A 14 -2.62 -8.90 1.06
N PHE A 15 -2.48 -9.92 1.91
CA PHE A 15 -2.62 -11.32 1.49
C PHE A 15 -4.07 -11.75 1.33
N GLY A 16 -4.42 -12.23 0.14
CA GLY A 16 -5.76 -12.70 -0.20
C GLY A 16 -6.74 -11.55 -0.41
N GLU A 17 -6.78 -11.01 -1.62
CA GLU A 17 -7.67 -9.91 -2.02
C GLU A 17 -9.13 -10.18 -1.60
N SER A 18 -9.62 -11.38 -1.91
CA SER A 18 -11.01 -11.77 -1.64
C SER A 18 -11.34 -11.88 -0.14
N TYR A 19 -10.33 -12.09 0.72
CA TYR A 19 -10.50 -12.01 2.17
C TYR A 19 -10.57 -10.55 2.64
N TRP A 20 -9.60 -9.72 2.23
CA TRP A 20 -9.55 -8.31 2.64
C TRP A 20 -10.71 -7.50 2.10
N ARG A 21 -11.11 -7.71 0.85
CA ARG A 21 -12.27 -7.06 0.22
C ARG A 21 -13.60 -7.41 0.89
N ARG A 22 -13.65 -8.53 1.63
CA ARG A 22 -14.80 -8.90 2.47
C ARG A 22 -14.79 -8.26 3.85
N ILE A 23 -13.62 -7.99 4.42
CA ILE A 23 -13.48 -7.47 5.80
C ILE A 23 -13.40 -5.94 5.81
N VAL A 24 -12.68 -5.36 4.86
CA VAL A 24 -12.42 -3.92 4.79
C VAL A 24 -12.67 -3.43 3.36
N ASN A 25 -13.57 -2.46 3.24
CA ASN A 25 -13.78 -1.76 1.97
C ASN A 25 -12.96 -0.45 1.97
N PHE A 26 -11.71 -0.54 1.50
CA PHE A 26 -10.80 0.60 1.46
C PHE A 26 -11.31 1.74 0.56
N GLU A 27 -12.07 1.42 -0.50
CA GLU A 27 -12.71 2.43 -1.36
C GLU A 27 -13.69 3.29 -0.55
N THR A 28 -14.57 2.65 0.24
CA THR A 28 -15.50 3.35 1.11
C THR A 28 -14.78 4.14 2.21
N MET A 29 -13.70 3.60 2.77
CA MET A 29 -12.89 4.35 3.75
C MET A 29 -12.25 5.60 3.14
N ALA A 30 -11.83 5.55 1.88
CA ALA A 30 -11.30 6.71 1.18
C ALA A 30 -12.39 7.73 0.83
N GLU A 31 -13.60 7.28 0.52
CA GLU A 31 -14.77 8.14 0.29
C GLU A 31 -15.24 8.83 1.57
N GLU A 32 -15.26 8.12 2.69
CA GLU A 32 -15.58 8.64 4.02
C GLU A 32 -14.47 9.55 4.60
N GLY A 33 -13.34 9.69 3.90
CA GLY A 33 -12.22 10.54 4.31
C GLY A 33 -11.40 9.99 5.47
N MET A 34 -11.51 8.68 5.76
CA MET A 34 -10.71 7.99 6.78
C MET A 34 -9.26 7.75 6.31
N ILE A 35 -9.06 7.60 5.00
CA ILE A 35 -7.74 7.45 4.35
C ILE A 35 -7.68 8.36 3.12
N ALA A 36 -6.49 8.85 2.72
CA ALA A 36 -6.38 9.61 1.48
C ALA A 36 -6.49 8.66 0.29
N LYS A 37 -7.05 9.12 -0.84
CA LYS A 37 -7.10 8.31 -2.07
C LYS A 37 -5.70 7.91 -2.56
N ALA A 38 -4.69 8.75 -2.32
CA ALA A 38 -3.30 8.42 -2.62
C ALA A 38 -2.74 7.28 -1.75
N ASP A 39 -3.30 7.06 -0.54
CA ASP A 39 -2.95 5.90 0.28
C ASP A 39 -3.56 4.60 -0.26
N LEU A 40 -4.51 4.65 -1.20
CA LEU A 40 -4.98 3.43 -1.87
C LEU A 40 -3.89 2.83 -2.77
N ASP A 41 -3.04 3.67 -3.36
CA ASP A 41 -1.97 3.24 -4.26
C ASP A 41 -0.81 2.53 -3.55
N ILE A 42 -0.68 2.67 -2.22
CA ILE A 42 0.32 1.95 -1.42
C ILE A 42 -0.12 0.55 -1.01
N PHE A 43 -1.42 0.25 -1.06
CA PHE A 43 -1.93 -1.10 -0.79
C PHE A 43 -1.82 -1.95 -2.05
N ARG A 44 -1.11 -3.07 -1.96
CA ARG A 44 -1.04 -4.06 -3.03
C ARG A 44 -1.63 -5.38 -2.54
N TYR A 45 -2.61 -5.88 -3.26
CA TYR A 45 -3.13 -7.21 -3.02
C TYR A 45 -2.19 -8.26 -3.60
N VAL A 46 -1.87 -9.27 -2.81
CA VAL A 46 -1.02 -10.39 -3.20
C VAL A 46 -1.70 -11.69 -2.79
N GLU A 47 -1.70 -12.70 -3.65
CA GLU A 47 -2.29 -14.00 -3.34
C GLU A 47 -1.26 -14.97 -2.75
N ASP A 48 0.02 -14.80 -3.12
CA ASP A 48 1.11 -15.70 -2.77
C ASP A 48 2.27 -15.00 -2.05
N ALA A 49 2.85 -15.68 -1.06
CA ALA A 49 3.98 -15.18 -0.28
C ALA A 49 5.23 -14.94 -1.13
N GLU A 50 5.44 -15.76 -2.16
CA GLU A 50 6.56 -15.59 -3.09
C GLU A 50 6.43 -14.32 -3.93
N THR A 51 5.23 -14.02 -4.42
CA THR A 51 4.93 -12.79 -5.17
C THR A 51 5.10 -11.57 -4.28
N ALA A 52 4.63 -11.66 -3.03
CA ALA A 52 4.83 -10.60 -2.05
C ALA A 52 6.31 -10.33 -1.78
N TRP A 53 7.10 -11.39 -1.60
CA TRP A 53 8.53 -11.27 -1.36
C TRP A 53 9.27 -10.62 -2.53
N LYS A 54 8.91 -10.96 -3.78
CA LYS A 54 9.47 -10.31 -4.98
C LYS A 54 9.18 -8.80 -5.01
N ILE A 55 7.95 -8.39 -4.69
CA ILE A 55 7.57 -6.98 -4.65
C ILE A 55 8.37 -6.23 -3.58
N ILE A 56 8.58 -6.84 -2.41
CA ILE A 56 9.42 -6.28 -1.35
C ILE A 56 10.87 -6.17 -1.85
N GLU A 57 11.40 -7.24 -2.45
CA GLU A 57 12.77 -7.27 -2.97
C GLU A 57 13.00 -6.20 -4.04
N ASP A 58 12.09 -6.05 -5.01
CA ASP A 58 12.11 -5.01 -6.04
C ASP A 58 12.03 -3.60 -5.42
N TRP A 59 11.20 -3.41 -4.40
CA TRP A 59 11.08 -2.14 -3.70
C TRP A 59 12.38 -1.75 -2.97
N TYR A 60 13.02 -2.70 -2.28
CA TYR A 60 14.31 -2.47 -1.60
C TYR A 60 15.48 -2.36 -2.58
N ARG A 61 15.42 -3.01 -3.74
CA ARG A 61 16.43 -2.93 -4.80
C ARG A 61 16.48 -1.54 -5.44
N GLY A 62 15.40 -0.77 -5.34
CA GLY A 62 15.32 0.61 -5.81
C GLY A 62 15.02 0.74 -7.30
N ASP A 63 14.55 -0.33 -7.95
CA ASP A 63 14.15 -0.35 -9.37
C ASP A 63 12.71 0.18 -9.58
N THR A 64 12.03 0.58 -8.51
CA THR A 64 10.71 1.19 -8.59
C THR A 64 10.83 2.68 -8.89
N GLU A 65 10.34 3.07 -10.08
CA GLU A 65 10.07 4.44 -10.52
C GLU A 65 8.88 5.02 -9.72
N TYR A 66 8.97 5.03 -8.39
CA TYR A 66 8.11 5.88 -7.58
C TYR A 66 8.85 7.21 -7.42
N PRO A 67 8.33 8.33 -7.94
CA PRO A 67 9.00 9.61 -7.84
C PRO A 67 9.24 9.91 -6.37
N ARG A 68 10.50 9.81 -5.94
CA ARG A 68 10.96 10.26 -4.62
C ARG A 68 10.80 11.78 -4.44
N ASP A 69 10.38 12.46 -5.51
CA ASP A 69 10.36 13.91 -5.65
C ASP A 69 8.95 14.52 -5.63
N ASN A 70 7.87 13.76 -5.34
CA ASN A 70 6.53 14.34 -5.22
C ASN A 70 6.16 14.79 -3.79
N PHE A 71 7.12 15.34 -3.03
CA PHE A 71 6.87 16.05 -1.77
C PHE A 71 7.87 17.18 -1.53
#